data_AF-A0A9E0Y8A5-F1
#
_entry.id   AF-A0A9E0Y8A5-F1
#
_cell.length_a   1.000
_cell.length_b   1.000
_cell.length_c   1.000
_cell.angle_alpha   90.00
_cell.angle_beta   90.00
_cell.angle_gamma   90.00
#
_symmetry.space_group_name_H-M   'P 1'
#
loop_
_entity.id
_entity.type
_entity.pdbx_description
1 polymer ?
#
loop_
_entity_poly.entity_id
_entity_poly.type
_entity_poly.pdbx_seq_one_letter_code
_entity_poly.pdbx_strand_id
1 'polypeptide(L)'
;MKAKINRMSGIILYSIVILIIFGGAARAQQVPAGILLGDVERTANQVYRYSHNFADQEFTRTNQLGSESYVKLLFDGSKDCLAAIDKAVAAGVPETRTVNVKRQADNSNLPMSLAEIREMCRRVLKMTGGAMWKGQAAEAAQYISIWLKPLQDGSIDKTQAAVAAQNGKEALAKLDEARSGGLADTDELEVLGQTMTVRDAREQIVYIQTEISKINDKFVAEEEAKYAPFRAALTGDKLDLYNSRMKHSGVYGAGGRMLKTPAEYAASPVWCEWSVDRNSLITTWELGCWHFKGMTKVGAVVTRSGVGATPPSSAFR
;
A
#
# COMPACT_ATOMS: atom_id res chain seq x y z
N MET A 1 -48.67 5.21 -41.58
CA MET A 1 -49.46 5.36 -40.34
C MET A 1 -48.52 5.25 -39.14
N LYS A 2 -48.79 6.06 -38.11
CA LYS A 2 -47.88 6.48 -37.04
C LYS A 2 -47.49 5.37 -36.05
N ALA A 3 -46.30 5.55 -35.48
CA ALA A 3 -45.64 4.75 -34.47
C ALA A 3 -46.41 4.60 -33.14
N LYS A 4 -46.10 3.54 -32.39
CA LYS A 4 -46.29 3.46 -30.94
C LYS A 4 -45.07 2.80 -30.29
N ILE A 5 -44.15 3.66 -29.84
CA ILE A 5 -43.07 3.32 -28.92
C ILE A 5 -43.65 3.49 -27.52
N ASN A 6 -43.78 2.39 -26.77
CA ASN A 6 -44.18 2.42 -25.37
C ASN A 6 -42.98 2.89 -24.51
N ARG A 7 -43.07 4.13 -24.03
CA ARG A 7 -42.29 4.63 -22.91
C ARG A 7 -42.84 4.01 -21.62
N MET A 8 -42.03 3.23 -20.92
CA MET A 8 -42.23 3.00 -19.49
C MET A 8 -41.42 4.04 -18.72
N SER A 9 -42.17 4.90 -18.04
CA SER A 9 -41.70 5.92 -17.10
C SER A 9 -41.77 5.37 -15.67
N GLY A 10 -40.83 5.78 -14.83
CA GLY A 10 -40.83 5.57 -13.37
C GLY A 10 -40.12 4.28 -12.99
N ILE A 11 -39.10 4.27 -12.14
CA ILE A 11 -38.89 5.05 -10.92
C ILE A 11 -37.38 5.31 -10.80
N ILE A 12 -36.97 6.56 -11.01
CA ILE A 12 -35.65 7.04 -10.58
C ILE A 12 -35.80 7.22 -9.06
N LEU A 13 -35.26 6.28 -8.29
CA LEU A 13 -35.11 6.48 -6.85
C LEU A 13 -34.16 7.67 -6.68
N TYR A 14 -34.73 8.79 -6.27
CA TYR A 14 -34.03 9.93 -5.69
C TYR A 14 -33.28 9.45 -4.45
N SER A 15 -32.04 8.98 -4.63
CA SER A 15 -31.06 9.06 -3.57
C SER A 15 -30.70 10.54 -3.43
N ILE A 16 -31.50 11.22 -2.60
CA ILE A 16 -31.16 12.51 -2.02
C ILE A 16 -29.85 12.29 -1.27
N VAL A 17 -28.73 12.56 -1.95
CA VAL A 17 -27.48 12.89 -1.30
C VAL A 17 -27.76 14.19 -0.57
N ILE A 18 -28.11 14.08 0.71
CA ILE A 18 -27.99 15.22 1.63
C ILE A 18 -26.49 15.45 1.74
N LEU A 19 -25.96 16.22 0.79
CA LEU A 19 -24.67 16.86 0.88
C LEU A 19 -24.88 17.95 1.94
N ILE A 20 -24.70 17.57 3.21
CA ILE A 20 -24.62 18.54 4.28
C ILE A 20 -23.37 19.36 3.96
N ILE A 21 -23.59 20.53 3.38
CA ILE A 21 -22.64 21.61 3.29
C ILE A 21 -22.42 22.08 4.73
N PHE A 22 -21.65 21.32 5.50
CA PHE A 22 -20.83 21.88 6.56
C PHE A 22 -19.72 22.66 5.86
N GLY A 23 -20.08 23.83 5.32
CA GLY A 23 -19.18 24.93 5.00
C GLY A 23 -18.58 25.54 6.27
N GLY A 24 -18.30 24.70 7.28
CA GLY A 24 -17.31 25.03 8.27
C GLY A 24 -16.00 25.03 7.51
N ALA A 25 -15.53 26.22 7.15
CA ALA A 25 -14.14 26.45 6.86
C ALA A 25 -13.36 25.83 8.02
N ALA A 26 -12.92 24.58 7.85
CA ALA A 26 -11.76 24.08 8.52
C ALA A 26 -10.66 25.03 8.06
N ARG A 27 -10.52 26.15 8.78
CA ARG A 27 -9.32 26.97 8.75
C ARG A 27 -8.25 25.97 9.11
N ALA A 28 -7.63 25.37 8.09
CA ALA A 28 -6.42 24.59 8.25
C ALA A 28 -5.55 25.47 9.14
N GLN A 29 -5.33 25.01 10.37
CA GLN A 29 -4.60 25.77 11.37
C GLN A 29 -3.28 26.13 10.72
N GLN A 30 -3.13 27.39 10.31
CA GLN A 30 -1.95 27.83 9.60
C GLN A 30 -0.80 27.64 10.57
N VAL A 31 0.07 26.67 10.27
CA VAL A 31 1.26 26.42 11.08
C VAL A 31 2.03 27.74 11.11
N PRO A 32 2.34 28.29 12.30
CA PRO A 32 3.07 29.56 12.40
C PRO A 32 4.34 29.53 11.55
N ALA A 33 4.56 30.58 10.76
CA ALA A 33 5.73 30.67 9.87
C ALA A 33 7.06 30.48 10.63
N GLY A 34 7.14 30.87 11.90
CA GLY A 34 8.33 30.65 12.75
C GLY A 34 8.66 29.16 12.96
N ILE A 35 7.66 28.28 13.08
CA ILE A 35 7.89 26.83 13.20
C ILE A 35 8.43 26.27 11.89
N LEU A 36 7.83 26.66 10.76
CA LEU A 36 8.27 26.22 9.43
C LEU A 36 9.70 26.69 9.11
N LEU A 37 10.02 27.94 9.44
CA LEU A 37 11.38 28.48 9.27
C LEU A 37 12.39 27.80 10.19
N GLY A 38 12.00 27.42 11.41
CA GLY A 38 12.85 26.66 12.33
C GLY A 38 13.17 25.25 11.81
N ASP A 39 12.19 24.58 11.18
CA ASP A 39 12.42 23.29 10.51
C ASP A 39 13.41 23.46 9.34
N VAL A 40 13.21 24.47 8.49
CA VAL A 40 14.14 24.79 7.38
C VAL A 40 15.54 25.07 7.92
N GLU A 41 15.68 25.93 8.92
CA GLU A 41 16.97 26.29 9.53
C GLU A 41 17.70 25.04 10.04
N ARG A 42 17.00 24.15 10.77
CA ARG A 42 17.59 22.91 11.29
C ARG A 42 18.12 22.03 10.16
N THR A 43 17.31 21.76 9.13
CA THR A 43 17.72 20.90 8.01
C THR A 43 18.79 21.55 7.15
N ALA A 44 18.73 22.86 6.93
CA ALA A 44 19.74 23.61 6.19
C ALA A 44 21.09 23.60 6.90
N ASN A 45 21.09 23.76 8.24
CA ASN A 45 22.29 23.64 9.06
C ASN A 45 22.92 22.25 8.96
N GLN A 46 22.10 21.20 8.96
CA GLN A 46 22.58 19.83 8.79
C GLN A 46 23.26 19.67 7.42
N VAL A 47 22.59 20.05 6.32
CA VAL A 47 23.17 19.97 4.98
C VAL A 47 24.44 20.83 4.88
N TYR A 48 24.39 22.09 5.32
CA TYR A 48 25.50 23.04 5.24
C TYR A 48 26.74 22.58 6.02
N ARG A 49 26.56 22.05 7.24
CA ARG A 49 27.66 21.53 8.06
C ARG A 49 28.48 20.50 7.29
N TYR A 50 27.80 19.66 6.53
CA TYR A 50 28.46 18.62 5.77
C TYR A 50 28.83 19.09 4.36
N SER A 51 28.19 20.14 3.83
CA SER A 51 28.37 20.63 2.46
C SER A 51 29.31 21.83 2.30
N HIS A 52 29.71 22.50 3.38
CA HIS A 52 30.57 23.71 3.34
C HIS A 52 31.89 23.47 2.59
N ASN A 53 32.43 22.25 2.67
CA ASN A 53 33.65 21.86 1.96
C ASN A 53 33.47 21.70 0.44
N PHE A 54 32.23 21.68 -0.08
CA PHE A 54 31.97 21.47 -1.51
C PHE A 54 32.00 22.76 -2.35
N ALA A 55 32.09 23.93 -1.71
CA ALA A 55 32.22 25.20 -2.42
C ALA A 55 33.67 25.45 -2.91
N ASP A 56 34.66 24.81 -2.29
CA ASP A 56 36.02 24.78 -2.79
C ASP A 56 36.10 23.77 -3.94
N GLN A 57 36.46 24.24 -5.13
CA GLN A 57 36.67 23.41 -6.33
C GLN A 57 37.66 22.25 -6.11
N GLU A 58 38.42 22.25 -5.00
CA GLU A 58 39.36 21.20 -4.62
C GLU A 58 38.70 19.94 -3.99
N PHE A 59 37.47 20.01 -3.45
CA PHE A 59 36.84 18.82 -2.86
C PHE A 59 36.32 17.82 -3.91
N THR A 60 36.36 18.19 -5.19
CA THR A 60 36.08 17.27 -6.32
C THR A 60 37.07 16.10 -6.42
N ARG A 61 38.13 16.08 -5.59
CA ARG A 61 39.07 14.96 -5.48
C ARG A 61 39.39 14.66 -4.02
N THR A 62 38.57 13.92 -3.28
CA THR A 62 39.13 13.04 -2.23
C THR A 62 38.12 12.02 -1.74
N ASN A 63 38.66 10.84 -1.48
CA ASN A 63 38.07 9.62 -0.91
C ASN A 63 37.46 9.77 0.51
N GLN A 64 36.96 10.96 0.89
CA GLN A 64 36.46 11.25 2.24
C GLN A 64 34.93 11.22 2.39
N LEU A 65 34.18 10.99 1.31
CA LEU A 65 32.82 10.41 1.40
C LEU A 65 32.87 8.89 1.68
N GLY A 66 33.98 8.39 2.22
CA GLY A 66 34.37 6.97 2.21
C GLY A 66 33.50 6.01 3.02
N SER A 67 32.43 6.47 3.69
CA SER A 67 31.42 5.57 4.25
C SER A 67 30.05 5.82 3.61
N GLU A 68 29.44 4.74 3.14
CA GLU A 68 28.07 4.71 2.59
C GLU A 68 27.06 5.39 3.54
N SER A 69 27.24 5.21 4.85
CA SER A 69 26.45 5.86 5.90
C SER A 69 26.50 7.39 5.84
N TYR A 70 27.65 7.98 5.48
CA TYR A 70 27.80 9.43 5.41
C TYR A 70 27.13 10.02 4.15
N VAL A 71 27.29 9.34 3.01
CA VAL A 71 26.59 9.69 1.75
C VAL A 71 25.08 9.62 1.96
N LYS A 72 24.60 8.58 2.63
CA LYS A 72 23.19 8.42 2.98
C LYS A 72 22.68 9.56 3.89
N LEU A 73 23.41 9.90 4.94
CA LEU A 73 23.02 10.97 5.87
C LEU A 73 22.90 12.33 5.17
N LEU A 74 23.83 12.63 4.26
CA LEU A 74 23.80 13.84 3.44
C LEU A 74 22.64 13.84 2.45
N PHE A 75 22.37 12.70 1.83
CA PHE A 75 21.27 12.50 0.90
C PHE A 75 19.91 12.69 1.59
N ASP A 76 19.69 11.99 2.71
CA ASP A 76 18.46 12.11 3.51
C ASP A 76 18.28 13.55 4.02
N GLY A 77 19.33 14.16 4.57
CA GLY A 77 19.28 15.54 5.04
C GLY A 77 18.98 16.55 3.94
N SER A 78 19.43 16.29 2.71
CA SER A 78 19.12 17.15 1.56
C SER A 78 17.66 17.00 1.11
N LYS A 79 17.09 15.79 1.16
CA LYS A 79 15.66 15.58 0.91
C LYS A 79 14.80 16.26 1.97
N ASP A 80 15.14 16.09 3.24
CA ASP A 80 14.43 16.71 4.36
C ASP A 80 14.47 18.24 4.27
N CYS A 81 15.63 18.79 3.88
CA CYS A 81 15.79 20.21 3.60
C CYS A 81 14.83 20.69 2.51
N LEU A 82 14.78 20.01 1.36
CA LEU A 82 13.89 20.40 0.26
C LEU A 82 12.41 20.31 0.67
N ALA A 83 12.02 19.24 1.37
CA ALA A 83 10.66 19.05 1.87
C ALA A 83 10.25 20.15 2.87
N ALA A 84 11.15 20.55 3.77
CA ALA A 84 10.91 21.64 4.71
C ALA A 84 10.70 22.97 3.99
N ILE A 85 11.49 23.26 2.94
CA ILE A 85 11.34 24.47 2.13
C ILE A 85 10.01 24.44 1.36
N ASP A 86 9.68 23.34 0.68
CA ASP A 86 8.42 23.20 -0.06
C ASP A 86 7.21 23.41 0.87
N LYS A 87 7.26 22.85 2.09
CA LYS A 87 6.23 23.07 3.11
C LYS A 87 6.13 24.54 3.54
N ALA A 88 7.24 25.23 3.72
CA ALA A 88 7.26 26.67 4.06
C ALA A 88 6.67 27.52 2.92
N VAL A 89 7.08 27.27 1.68
CA VAL A 89 6.60 28.00 0.49
C VAL A 89 5.11 27.75 0.27
N ALA A 90 4.64 26.50 0.39
CA ALA A 90 3.23 26.16 0.29
C ALA A 90 2.36 26.83 1.37
N ALA A 91 2.94 27.17 2.52
CA ALA A 91 2.29 27.93 3.59
C ALA A 91 2.35 29.47 3.39
N GLY A 92 2.88 29.94 2.26
CA GLY A 92 2.94 31.36 1.90
C GLY A 92 4.21 32.09 2.34
N VAL A 93 5.26 31.37 2.79
CA VAL A 93 6.55 31.98 3.08
C VAL A 93 7.27 32.29 1.74
N PRO A 94 7.65 33.55 1.46
CA PRO A 94 8.30 33.88 0.20
C PRO A 94 9.70 33.29 0.10
N GLU A 95 10.12 32.88 -1.09
CA GLU A 95 11.45 32.29 -1.30
C GLU A 95 12.62 33.26 -0.98
N THR A 96 12.35 34.57 -0.98
CA THR A 96 13.30 35.61 -0.58
C THR A 96 13.50 35.72 0.94
N ARG A 97 12.68 35.04 1.74
CA ARG A 97 12.81 35.03 3.20
C ARG A 97 14.14 34.39 3.59
N THR A 98 14.87 35.05 4.48
CA THR A 98 16.16 34.57 4.98
C THR A 98 16.03 33.81 6.31
N VAL A 99 16.89 32.81 6.48
CA VAL A 99 17.15 32.11 7.75
C VAL A 99 18.66 32.09 8.00
N ASN A 100 19.06 31.91 9.26
CA ASN A 100 20.47 31.90 9.65
C ASN A 100 21.02 30.47 9.58
N VAL A 101 21.94 30.24 8.65
CA VAL A 101 22.69 28.99 8.56
C VAL A 101 24.03 29.16 9.28
N LYS A 102 24.34 28.29 10.24
CA LYS A 102 25.56 28.34 11.05
C LYS A 102 26.75 27.81 10.26
N ARG A 103 27.78 28.63 10.11
CA ARG A 103 29.06 28.22 9.57
C ARG A 103 29.81 27.36 10.58
N GLN A 104 30.31 26.20 10.15
CA GLN A 104 31.03 25.32 11.07
C GLN A 104 32.39 25.88 11.49
N ALA A 105 33.06 26.64 10.61
CA ALA A 105 34.42 27.14 10.84
C ALA A 105 34.52 28.10 12.04
N ASP A 106 33.51 28.95 12.22
CA ASP A 106 33.53 30.04 13.21
C ASP A 106 32.22 30.18 14.01
N ASN A 107 31.26 29.26 13.82
CA ASN A 107 29.92 29.29 14.41
C ASN A 107 29.15 30.59 14.12
N SER A 108 29.54 31.33 13.09
CA SER A 108 28.86 32.56 12.67
C SER A 108 27.57 32.26 11.92
N ASN A 109 26.62 33.21 11.96
CA ASN A 109 25.38 33.12 11.22
C ASN A 109 25.59 33.63 9.78
N LEU A 110 25.36 32.76 8.81
CA LEU A 110 25.26 33.10 7.40
C LEU A 110 23.78 33.24 7.01
N PRO A 111 23.27 34.46 6.81
CA PRO A 111 21.90 34.62 6.32
C PRO A 111 21.82 34.07 4.89
N MET A 112 20.91 33.13 4.66
CA MET A 112 20.60 32.58 3.34
C MET A 112 19.09 32.64 3.10
N SER A 113 18.69 33.04 1.90
CA SER A 113 17.32 32.96 1.44
C SER A 113 16.87 31.51 1.25
N LEU A 114 15.57 31.25 1.31
CA LEU A 114 15.02 29.92 1.01
C LEU A 114 15.40 29.45 -0.41
N ALA A 115 15.48 30.37 -1.37
CA ALA A 115 15.96 30.07 -2.72
C ALA A 115 17.43 29.58 -2.74
N GLU A 116 18.34 30.25 -2.02
CA GLU A 116 19.74 29.85 -1.93
C GLU A 116 19.90 28.50 -1.20
N ILE A 117 19.13 28.26 -0.14
CA ILE A 117 19.13 26.99 0.59
C ILE A 117 18.61 25.86 -0.29
N ARG A 118 17.54 26.11 -1.06
CA ARG A 118 16.98 25.14 -2.01
C ARG A 118 18.02 24.73 -3.04
N GLU A 119 18.76 25.69 -3.58
CA GLU A 119 19.81 25.41 -4.57
C GLU A 119 20.99 24.63 -3.95
N MET A 120 21.40 24.98 -2.73
CA MET A 120 22.38 24.20 -1.98
C MET A 120 21.93 22.75 -1.78
N CYS A 121 20.72 22.54 -1.27
CA CYS A 121 20.19 21.20 -1.01
C CYS A 121 20.01 20.39 -2.31
N ARG A 122 19.62 21.01 -3.42
CA ARG A 122 19.60 20.36 -4.75
C ARG A 122 20.98 19.95 -5.22
N ARG A 123 21.99 20.81 -5.05
CA ARG A 123 23.37 20.50 -5.45
C ARG A 123 23.94 19.34 -4.65
N VAL A 124 23.76 19.34 -3.34
CA VAL A 124 24.21 18.25 -2.46
C VAL A 124 23.47 16.97 -2.81
N LEU A 125 22.15 17.02 -2.99
CA LEU A 125 21.36 15.87 -3.42
C LEU A 125 21.84 15.31 -4.76
N LYS A 126 22.21 16.16 -5.73
CA LYS A 126 22.77 15.70 -7.01
C LYS A 126 24.14 15.02 -6.84
N MET A 127 25.00 15.56 -5.97
CA MET A 127 26.34 15.02 -5.72
C MET A 127 26.31 13.69 -4.95
N THR A 128 25.44 13.57 -3.94
CA THR A 128 25.31 12.34 -3.15
C THR A 128 24.31 11.34 -3.75
N GLY A 129 23.39 11.84 -4.57
CA GLY A 129 22.31 11.06 -5.14
C GLY A 129 22.76 10.08 -6.20
N GLY A 130 23.78 10.36 -7.00
CA GLY A 130 24.17 9.45 -8.11
C GLY A 130 24.36 7.99 -7.66
N ALA A 131 25.21 7.76 -6.66
CA ALA A 131 25.44 6.41 -6.11
C ALA A 131 24.23 5.86 -5.33
N MET A 132 23.54 6.72 -4.57
CA MET A 132 22.37 6.33 -3.77
C MET A 132 21.19 5.90 -4.65
N TRP A 133 20.84 6.72 -5.64
CA TRP A 133 19.80 6.44 -6.62
C TRP A 133 20.14 5.22 -7.45
N LYS A 134 21.40 5.05 -7.84
CA LYS A 134 21.87 3.83 -8.52
C LYS A 134 21.70 2.59 -7.64
N GLY A 135 22.04 2.67 -6.35
CA GLY A 135 21.84 1.59 -5.39
C GLY A 135 20.35 1.25 -5.18
N GLN A 136 19.50 2.28 -5.03
CA GLN A 136 18.05 2.10 -4.91
C GLN A 136 17.43 1.49 -6.17
N ALA A 137 17.87 1.94 -7.34
CA ALA A 137 17.44 1.40 -8.63
C ALA A 137 17.88 -0.06 -8.81
N ALA A 138 19.12 -0.40 -8.40
CA ALA A 138 19.62 -1.77 -8.44
C ALA A 138 18.84 -2.68 -7.47
N GLU A 139 18.53 -2.21 -6.25
CA GLU A 139 17.71 -2.93 -5.29
C GLU A 139 16.28 -3.15 -5.82
N ALA A 140 15.66 -2.12 -6.42
CA ALA A 140 14.37 -2.25 -7.07
C ALA A 140 14.41 -3.28 -8.21
N ALA A 141 15.48 -3.29 -9.01
CA ALA A 141 15.67 -4.22 -10.11
C ALA A 141 15.89 -5.68 -9.66
N GLN A 142 16.26 -5.95 -8.39
CA GLN A 142 16.29 -7.32 -7.87
C GLN A 142 14.92 -8.02 -7.95
N TYR A 143 13.83 -7.24 -7.96
CA TYR A 143 12.48 -7.74 -8.23
C TYR A 143 12.42 -8.59 -9.51
N ILE A 144 13.12 -8.16 -10.56
CA ILE A 144 13.15 -8.85 -11.85
C ILE A 144 13.72 -10.27 -11.69
N SER A 145 14.87 -10.38 -11.03
CA SER A 145 15.54 -11.67 -10.84
C SER A 145 14.73 -12.65 -9.97
N ILE A 146 13.91 -12.13 -9.06
CA ILE A 146 13.04 -12.95 -8.20
C ILE A 146 11.83 -13.48 -8.99
N TRP A 147 11.20 -12.64 -9.82
CA TRP A 147 9.86 -12.95 -10.36
C TRP A 147 9.83 -13.30 -11.84
N LEU A 148 10.81 -12.89 -12.64
CA LEU A 148 10.78 -13.11 -14.09
C LEU A 148 10.77 -14.61 -14.44
N LYS A 149 11.63 -15.40 -13.79
CA LYS A 149 11.70 -16.85 -14.05
C LYS A 149 10.44 -17.59 -13.57
N PRO A 150 9.97 -17.43 -12.32
CA PRO A 150 8.71 -18.05 -11.90
C PRO A 150 7.53 -17.70 -12.83
N LEU A 151 7.49 -16.46 -13.32
CA LEU A 151 6.48 -16.00 -14.26
C LEU A 151 6.57 -16.72 -15.61
N GLN A 152 7.78 -16.81 -16.20
CA GLN A 152 8.02 -17.53 -17.46
C GLN A 152 7.72 -19.03 -17.35
N ASP A 153 8.04 -19.62 -16.20
CA ASP A 153 7.79 -21.04 -15.93
C ASP A 153 6.30 -21.31 -15.59
N GLY A 154 5.46 -20.27 -15.44
CA GLY A 154 4.05 -20.42 -15.06
C GLY A 154 3.84 -21.02 -13.67
N SER A 155 4.84 -20.87 -12.78
CA SER A 155 4.89 -21.53 -11.48
C SER A 155 4.33 -20.69 -10.33
N ILE A 156 3.77 -19.52 -10.63
CA ILE A 156 3.27 -18.55 -9.65
C ILE A 156 1.88 -18.97 -9.15
N ASP A 157 1.78 -19.27 -7.85
CA ASP A 157 0.51 -19.52 -7.18
C ASP A 157 -0.20 -18.23 -6.72
N LYS A 158 -1.41 -18.37 -6.15
CA LYS A 158 -2.23 -17.24 -5.68
C LYS A 158 -1.52 -16.39 -4.61
N THR A 159 -0.83 -17.03 -3.66
CA THR A 159 -0.14 -16.35 -2.57
C THR A 159 1.05 -15.59 -3.11
N GLN A 160 1.83 -16.23 -3.98
CA GLN A 160 2.98 -15.63 -4.64
C GLN A 160 2.57 -14.46 -5.54
N ALA A 161 1.48 -14.58 -6.31
CA ALA A 161 0.98 -13.51 -7.16
C ALA A 161 0.56 -12.26 -6.36
N ALA A 162 -0.02 -12.43 -5.15
CA ALA A 162 -0.36 -11.32 -4.27
C ALA A 162 0.90 -10.60 -3.73
N VAL A 163 1.91 -11.37 -3.29
CA VAL A 163 3.19 -10.83 -2.80
C VAL A 163 3.95 -10.13 -3.94
N ALA A 164 4.02 -10.76 -5.12
CA ALA A 164 4.67 -10.20 -6.30
C ALA A 164 4.03 -8.89 -6.75
N ALA A 165 2.71 -8.75 -6.64
CA ALA A 165 2.01 -7.52 -6.98
C ALA A 165 2.37 -6.36 -6.03
N GLN A 166 2.47 -6.64 -4.72
CA GLN A 166 2.86 -5.63 -3.74
C GLN A 166 4.34 -5.23 -3.91
N ASN A 167 5.24 -6.20 -3.97
CA ASN A 167 6.67 -5.96 -4.17
C ASN A 167 6.94 -5.25 -5.49
N GLY A 168 6.15 -5.56 -6.53
CA GLY A 168 6.25 -4.89 -7.82
C GLY A 168 5.96 -3.40 -7.71
N LYS A 169 4.89 -3.01 -7.00
CA LYS A 169 4.53 -1.59 -6.80
C LYS A 169 5.64 -0.84 -6.07
N GLU A 170 6.20 -1.43 -5.03
CA GLU A 170 7.29 -0.85 -4.25
C GLU A 170 8.56 -0.72 -5.10
N ALA A 171 8.91 -1.75 -5.88
CA ALA A 171 10.04 -1.71 -6.80
C ALA A 171 9.90 -0.62 -7.86
N LEU A 172 8.73 -0.50 -8.50
CA LEU A 172 8.50 0.54 -9.52
C LEU A 172 8.55 1.94 -8.90
N ALA A 173 7.93 2.14 -7.73
CA ALA A 173 7.95 3.42 -7.03
C ALA A 173 9.39 3.84 -6.67
N LYS A 174 10.20 2.91 -6.17
CA LYS A 174 11.61 3.15 -5.81
C LYS A 174 12.46 3.48 -7.05
N LEU A 175 12.23 2.80 -8.16
CA LEU A 175 12.92 3.10 -9.42
C LEU A 175 12.50 4.47 -9.99
N ASP A 176 11.21 4.78 -10.00
CA ASP A 176 10.70 6.08 -10.45
C ASP A 176 11.15 7.23 -9.53
N GLU A 177 11.31 6.98 -8.22
CA GLU A 177 11.93 7.93 -7.30
C GLU A 177 13.40 8.20 -7.69
N ALA A 178 14.19 7.14 -7.92
CA ALA A 178 15.58 7.26 -8.36
C ALA A 178 15.72 8.07 -9.66
N ARG A 179 14.81 7.84 -10.62
CA ARG A 179 14.74 8.61 -11.87
C ARG A 179 14.45 10.08 -11.63
N SER A 180 13.44 10.38 -10.81
CA SER A 180 13.11 11.76 -10.42
C SER A 180 14.25 12.45 -9.67
N GLY A 181 15.08 11.67 -8.99
CA GLY A 181 16.28 12.08 -8.28
C GLY A 181 17.49 12.40 -9.17
N GLY A 182 17.38 12.18 -10.48
CA GLY A 182 18.40 12.53 -11.46
C GLY A 182 19.15 11.34 -12.07
N LEU A 183 18.73 10.10 -11.78
CA LEU A 183 19.23 8.93 -12.48
C LEU A 183 18.66 8.89 -13.91
N ALA A 184 19.52 8.84 -14.92
CA ALA A 184 19.12 8.84 -16.31
C ALA A 184 18.65 7.45 -16.75
N ASP A 185 17.72 7.41 -17.71
CA ASP A 185 17.21 6.16 -18.29
C ASP A 185 18.32 5.30 -18.93
N THR A 186 19.43 5.93 -19.35
CA THR A 186 20.61 5.28 -19.93
C THR A 186 21.64 4.81 -18.92
N ASP A 187 21.49 5.14 -17.63
CA ASP A 187 22.45 4.72 -16.63
C ASP A 187 22.38 3.20 -16.44
N GLU A 188 23.54 2.56 -16.37
CA GLU A 188 23.67 1.11 -16.21
C GLU A 188 23.55 0.72 -14.73
N LEU A 189 22.74 -0.29 -14.45
CA LEU A 189 22.55 -0.95 -13.16
C LEU A 189 23.19 -2.33 -13.19
N GLU A 190 23.81 -2.73 -12.08
CA GLU A 190 24.33 -4.08 -11.89
C GLU A 190 23.46 -4.82 -10.88
N VAL A 191 22.83 -5.92 -11.33
CA VAL A 191 21.81 -6.65 -10.58
C VAL A 191 22.13 -8.13 -10.67
N LEU A 192 22.59 -8.73 -9.57
CA LEU A 192 22.93 -10.17 -9.48
C LEU A 192 23.82 -10.66 -10.65
N GLY A 193 24.80 -9.87 -11.05
CA GLY A 193 25.73 -10.21 -12.14
C GLY A 193 25.21 -9.94 -13.56
N GLN A 194 24.05 -9.28 -13.70
CA GLN A 194 23.54 -8.79 -14.97
C GLN A 194 23.59 -7.27 -15.02
N THR A 195 24.01 -6.73 -16.16
CA THR A 195 23.96 -5.29 -16.43
C THR A 195 22.72 -4.96 -17.25
N MET A 196 21.96 -3.95 -16.84
CA MET A 196 20.81 -3.44 -17.58
C MET A 196 20.68 -1.94 -17.40
N THR A 197 20.04 -1.23 -18.34
CA THR A 197 19.78 0.20 -18.13
C THR A 197 18.62 0.43 -17.17
N VAL A 198 18.55 1.62 -16.57
CA VAL A 198 17.39 2.05 -15.75
C VAL A 198 16.08 1.93 -16.52
N ARG A 199 16.09 2.26 -17.83
CA ARG A 199 14.93 2.06 -18.70
C ARG A 199 14.54 0.59 -18.81
N ASP A 200 15.50 -0.29 -19.09
CA ASP A 200 15.22 -1.73 -19.26
C ASP A 200 14.69 -2.34 -17.96
N ALA A 201 15.25 -1.94 -16.81
CA ALA A 201 14.76 -2.36 -15.50
C ALA A 201 13.31 -1.95 -15.29
N ARG A 202 12.97 -0.71 -15.64
CA ARG A 202 11.60 -0.19 -15.52
C ARG A 202 10.62 -0.96 -16.42
N GLU A 203 10.98 -1.16 -17.68
CA GLU A 203 10.16 -1.90 -18.65
C GLU A 203 9.90 -3.32 -18.17
N GLN A 204 10.92 -4.01 -17.64
CA GLN A 204 10.77 -5.36 -17.09
C GLN A 204 9.93 -5.41 -15.83
N ILE A 205 10.09 -4.46 -14.89
CA ILE A 205 9.23 -4.37 -13.71
C ILE A 205 7.77 -4.18 -14.12
N VAL A 206 7.49 -3.27 -15.06
CA VAL A 206 6.13 -3.01 -15.57
C VAL A 206 5.55 -4.24 -16.27
N TYR A 207 6.35 -4.93 -17.07
CA TYR A 207 5.95 -6.19 -17.71
C TYR A 207 5.55 -7.25 -16.67
N ILE A 208 6.41 -7.51 -15.69
CA ILE A 208 6.15 -8.50 -14.64
C ILE A 208 4.88 -8.11 -13.86
N GLN A 209 4.74 -6.84 -13.43
CA GLN A 209 3.53 -6.36 -12.76
C GLN A 209 2.26 -6.63 -13.57
N THR A 210 2.30 -6.36 -14.88
CA THR A 210 1.16 -6.53 -15.78
C THR A 210 0.74 -7.99 -15.86
N GLU A 211 1.69 -8.90 -16.03
CA GLU A 211 1.39 -10.34 -16.09
C GLU A 211 0.95 -10.91 -14.74
N ILE A 212 1.57 -10.47 -13.63
CA ILE A 212 1.12 -10.82 -12.27
C ILE A 212 -0.32 -10.35 -12.02
N SER A 213 -0.71 -9.17 -12.50
CA SER A 213 -2.09 -8.69 -12.40
C SER A 213 -3.06 -9.62 -13.11
N LYS A 214 -2.74 -10.07 -14.33
CA LYS A 214 -3.58 -11.02 -15.07
C LYS A 214 -3.72 -12.35 -14.32
N ILE A 215 -2.64 -12.84 -13.70
CA ILE A 215 -2.67 -14.06 -12.88
C ILE A 215 -3.57 -13.87 -11.67
N ASN A 216 -3.46 -12.74 -10.96
CA ASN A 216 -4.34 -12.41 -9.83
C ASN A 216 -5.81 -12.32 -10.26
N ASP A 217 -6.10 -11.64 -11.37
CA ASP A 217 -7.46 -11.52 -11.91
C ASP A 217 -8.04 -12.89 -12.25
N LYS A 218 -7.22 -13.79 -12.81
CA LYS A 218 -7.62 -15.18 -13.05
C LYS A 218 -7.95 -15.92 -11.75
N PHE A 219 -7.12 -15.83 -10.72
CA PHE A 219 -7.41 -16.48 -9.44
C PHE A 219 -8.67 -15.91 -8.76
N VAL A 220 -8.88 -14.59 -8.84
CA VAL A 220 -10.10 -13.95 -8.36
C VAL A 220 -11.32 -14.44 -9.14
N ALA A 221 -11.24 -14.51 -10.46
CA ALA A 221 -12.32 -15.01 -11.31
C ALA A 221 -12.64 -16.48 -11.03
N GLU A 222 -11.64 -17.34 -10.88
CA GLU A 222 -11.81 -18.76 -10.52
C GLU A 222 -12.45 -18.91 -9.14
N GLU A 223 -12.04 -18.09 -8.17
CA GLU A 223 -12.64 -18.08 -6.84
C GLU A 223 -14.10 -17.63 -6.89
N GLU A 224 -14.40 -16.52 -7.57
CA GLU A 224 -15.76 -16.02 -7.75
C GLU A 224 -16.66 -17.02 -8.50
N ALA A 225 -16.10 -17.78 -9.46
CA ALA A 225 -16.81 -18.84 -10.16
C ALA A 225 -17.19 -20.01 -9.24
N LYS A 226 -16.35 -20.36 -8.24
CA LYS A 226 -16.69 -21.38 -7.22
C LYS A 226 -17.88 -20.97 -6.36
N TYR A 227 -17.99 -19.67 -6.06
CA TYR A 227 -19.00 -19.13 -5.16
C TYR A 227 -20.27 -18.62 -5.85
N ALA A 228 -20.21 -18.35 -7.16
CA ALA A 228 -21.36 -17.90 -7.94
C ALA A 228 -22.59 -18.82 -7.84
N PRO A 229 -22.47 -20.17 -7.91
CA PRO A 229 -23.63 -21.06 -7.73
C PRO A 229 -24.30 -20.95 -6.36
N PHE A 230 -23.54 -20.71 -5.29
CA PHE A 230 -24.09 -20.52 -3.95
C PHE A 230 -24.85 -19.19 -3.87
N ARG A 231 -24.29 -18.11 -4.39
CA ARG A 231 -24.99 -16.81 -4.44
C ARG A 231 -26.26 -16.85 -5.27
N ALA A 232 -26.30 -17.66 -6.34
CA ALA A 232 -27.50 -17.85 -7.14
C ALA A 232 -28.60 -18.65 -6.42
N ALA A 233 -28.22 -19.59 -5.55
CA ALA A 233 -29.16 -20.43 -4.80
C ALA A 233 -29.69 -19.77 -3.52
N LEU A 234 -29.05 -18.70 -3.05
CA LEU A 234 -29.33 -18.06 -1.77
C LEU A 234 -29.90 -16.65 -1.98
N THR A 235 -30.79 -16.23 -1.09
CA THR A 235 -31.35 -14.87 -1.07
C THR A 235 -31.51 -14.39 0.38
N GLY A 236 -31.80 -13.10 0.58
CA GLY A 236 -32.03 -12.51 1.91
C GLY A 236 -30.91 -12.79 2.92
N ASP A 237 -31.29 -13.02 4.18
CA ASP A 237 -30.34 -13.19 5.28
C ASP A 237 -29.35 -14.35 5.09
N LYS A 238 -29.74 -15.41 4.37
CA LYS A 238 -28.83 -16.50 4.03
C LYS A 238 -27.73 -16.05 3.07
N LEU A 239 -28.06 -15.25 2.06
CA LEU A 239 -27.07 -14.70 1.14
C LEU A 239 -26.13 -13.73 1.87
N ASP A 240 -26.70 -12.87 2.71
CA ASP A 240 -25.93 -11.89 3.50
C ASP A 240 -24.95 -12.59 4.44
N LEU A 241 -25.41 -13.59 5.21
CA LEU A 241 -24.55 -14.37 6.09
C LEU A 241 -23.48 -15.17 5.33
N TYR A 242 -23.84 -15.70 4.15
CA TYR A 242 -22.89 -16.42 3.31
C TYR A 242 -21.74 -15.52 2.87
N ASN A 243 -22.06 -14.34 2.35
CA ASN A 243 -21.08 -13.37 1.86
C ASN A 243 -20.24 -12.75 2.99
N SER A 244 -20.85 -12.47 4.15
CA SER A 244 -20.15 -11.78 5.24
C SER A 244 -19.23 -12.67 6.05
N ARG A 245 -19.49 -13.98 6.10
CA ARG A 245 -18.84 -14.88 7.07
C ARG A 245 -18.50 -16.25 6.51
N MET A 246 -19.45 -16.89 5.83
CA MET A 246 -19.36 -18.33 5.57
C MET A 246 -18.66 -18.71 4.25
N LYS A 247 -18.34 -17.76 3.37
CA LYS A 247 -17.58 -17.99 2.12
C LYS A 247 -16.25 -18.71 2.37
N HIS A 248 -15.66 -18.52 3.55
CA HIS A 248 -14.30 -18.97 3.88
C HIS A 248 -14.23 -20.07 4.95
N SER A 249 -15.37 -20.57 5.44
CA SER A 249 -15.41 -21.59 6.50
C SER A 249 -16.32 -22.76 6.16
N GLY A 250 -16.07 -23.89 6.82
CA GLY A 250 -16.94 -25.06 6.69
C GLY A 250 -18.26 -24.80 7.42
N VAL A 251 -19.38 -24.82 6.68
CA VAL A 251 -20.72 -24.71 7.27
C VAL A 251 -21.34 -26.08 7.47
N TYR A 252 -21.96 -26.27 8.62
CA TYR A 252 -22.60 -27.51 9.01
C TYR A 252 -24.11 -27.30 9.18
N GLY A 253 -24.90 -28.23 8.68
CA GLY A 253 -26.33 -28.29 8.93
C GLY A 253 -26.68 -29.02 10.22
N ALA A 254 -27.96 -29.30 10.39
CA ALA A 254 -28.47 -30.08 11.52
C ALA A 254 -27.74 -31.43 11.63
N GLY A 255 -27.38 -31.83 12.86
CA GLY A 255 -26.66 -33.06 13.14
C GLY A 255 -25.18 -33.06 12.76
N GLY A 256 -24.60 -31.90 12.41
CA GLY A 256 -23.16 -31.76 12.16
C GLY A 256 -22.74 -32.20 10.76
N ARG A 257 -23.68 -32.31 9.82
CA ARG A 257 -23.38 -32.65 8.43
C ARG A 257 -22.87 -31.41 7.70
N MET A 258 -21.67 -31.48 7.15
CA MET A 258 -21.13 -30.39 6.33
C MET A 258 -22.00 -30.16 5.09
N LEU A 259 -22.39 -28.91 4.87
CA LEU A 259 -23.11 -28.47 3.68
C LEU A 259 -22.08 -28.23 2.56
N LYS A 260 -22.26 -28.87 1.40
CA LYS A 260 -21.29 -28.86 0.29
C LYS A 260 -21.86 -28.32 -1.01
N THR A 261 -23.17 -28.38 -1.21
CA THR A 261 -23.81 -27.95 -2.46
C THR A 261 -24.72 -26.74 -2.24
N PRO A 262 -24.94 -25.89 -3.27
CA PRO A 262 -25.85 -24.74 -3.17
C PRO A 262 -27.26 -25.12 -2.69
N ALA A 263 -27.77 -26.26 -3.16
CA ALA A 263 -29.08 -26.78 -2.75
C ALA A 263 -29.13 -27.15 -1.25
N GLU A 264 -28.05 -27.69 -0.69
CA GLU A 264 -27.98 -28.02 0.73
C GLU A 264 -27.96 -26.77 1.61
N TYR A 265 -27.23 -25.72 1.21
CA TYR A 265 -27.25 -24.44 1.90
C TYR A 265 -28.66 -23.83 1.87
N ALA A 266 -29.30 -23.81 0.69
CA ALA A 266 -30.65 -23.28 0.52
C ALA A 266 -31.68 -24.04 1.37
N ALA A 267 -31.62 -25.38 1.37
CA ALA A 267 -32.58 -26.23 2.08
C ALA A 267 -32.34 -26.32 3.59
N SER A 268 -31.12 -26.12 4.08
CA SER A 268 -30.81 -26.34 5.49
C SER A 268 -31.51 -25.31 6.41
N PRO A 269 -32.30 -25.72 7.40
CA PRO A 269 -32.97 -24.80 8.34
C PRO A 269 -32.01 -24.24 9.40
N VAL A 270 -30.81 -24.81 9.54
CA VAL A 270 -29.78 -24.35 10.46
C VAL A 270 -28.43 -24.36 9.75
N TRP A 271 -27.65 -23.30 9.92
CA TRP A 271 -26.25 -23.25 9.54
C TRP A 271 -25.44 -23.06 10.80
N CYS A 272 -24.39 -23.85 10.99
CA CYS A 272 -23.48 -23.70 12.11
C CYS A 272 -22.04 -23.62 11.62
N GLU A 273 -21.24 -22.84 12.32
CA GLU A 273 -19.78 -22.76 12.20
C GLU A 273 -19.20 -23.07 13.58
N TRP A 274 -18.03 -23.69 13.61
CA TRP A 274 -17.35 -23.95 14.87
C TRP A 274 -15.85 -23.64 14.78
N SER A 275 -15.28 -23.26 15.91
CA SER A 275 -13.87 -22.99 16.10
C SER A 275 -13.32 -23.80 17.28
N VAL A 276 -11.99 -23.97 17.31
CA VAL A 276 -11.28 -24.65 18.40
C VAL A 276 -10.24 -23.73 18.96
N ASP A 277 -10.28 -23.53 20.28
CA ASP A 277 -9.16 -22.97 21.02
C ASP A 277 -8.21 -24.09 21.44
N ARG A 278 -7.02 -24.11 20.83
CA ARG A 278 -5.93 -25.03 21.14
C ARG A 278 -4.83 -24.39 21.99
N ASN A 279 -4.92 -23.09 22.24
CA ASN A 279 -3.90 -22.33 22.98
C ASN A 279 -4.18 -22.34 24.49
N SER A 280 -5.41 -22.65 24.89
CA SER A 280 -5.78 -22.87 26.29
C SER A 280 -5.22 -24.19 26.85
N LEU A 281 -5.03 -24.23 28.18
CA LEU A 281 -4.63 -25.43 28.93
C LEU A 281 -5.52 -26.66 28.66
N ILE A 282 -6.78 -26.42 28.31
CA ILE A 282 -7.74 -27.44 27.90
C ILE A 282 -8.26 -27.03 26.53
N THR A 283 -8.17 -27.94 25.54
CA THR A 283 -8.78 -27.71 24.23
C THR A 283 -10.29 -27.60 24.36
N THR A 284 -10.85 -26.51 23.82
CA THR A 284 -12.30 -26.28 23.81
C THR A 284 -12.77 -25.96 22.41
N TRP A 285 -14.04 -26.28 22.13
CA TRP A 285 -14.72 -25.89 20.91
C TRP A 285 -15.83 -24.88 21.22
N GLU A 286 -16.10 -24.01 20.26
CA GLU A 286 -17.25 -23.10 20.24
C GLU A 286 -18.00 -23.27 18.93
N LEU A 287 -19.32 -23.27 19.00
CA LEU A 287 -20.25 -23.48 17.89
C LEU A 287 -21.25 -22.32 17.89
N GLY A 288 -21.34 -21.59 16.78
CA GLY A 288 -22.41 -20.63 16.52
C GLY A 288 -23.38 -21.19 15.49
N CYS A 289 -24.68 -21.20 15.80
CA CYS A 289 -25.73 -21.67 14.90
C CYS A 289 -26.74 -20.55 14.59
N TRP A 290 -27.05 -20.40 13.31
CA TRP A 290 -28.07 -19.52 12.76
C TRP A 290 -29.24 -20.36 12.27
N HIS A 291 -30.43 -20.06 12.76
CA HIS A 291 -31.67 -20.72 12.36
C HIS A 291 -32.39 -19.91 11.31
N PHE A 292 -33.03 -20.60 10.38
CA PHE A 292 -33.71 -20.01 9.24
C PHE A 292 -35.11 -20.58 9.06
N LYS A 293 -36.04 -19.72 8.65
CA LYS A 293 -37.33 -20.11 8.07
C LYS A 293 -37.30 -19.73 6.59
N GLY A 294 -37.01 -20.69 5.74
CA GLY A 294 -36.69 -20.44 4.33
C GLY A 294 -35.34 -19.72 4.21
N MET A 295 -35.36 -18.48 3.71
CA MET A 295 -34.17 -17.66 3.47
C MET A 295 -33.94 -16.58 4.55
N THR A 296 -34.89 -16.43 5.47
CA THR A 296 -34.87 -15.42 6.54
C THR A 296 -34.37 -16.04 7.83
N LYS A 297 -33.45 -15.35 8.51
CA LYS A 297 -32.94 -15.72 9.83
C LYS A 297 -34.04 -15.55 10.86
N VAL A 298 -34.16 -16.52 11.76
CA VAL A 298 -35.10 -16.48 12.88
C VAL A 298 -34.36 -16.50 14.21
N GLY A 299 -34.64 -15.52 15.05
CA GLY A 299 -34.05 -15.41 16.39
C GLY A 299 -32.58 -14.99 16.42
N ALA A 300 -32.00 -15.07 17.61
CA ALA A 300 -30.60 -14.79 17.84
C ALA A 300 -29.70 -15.96 17.40
N VAL A 301 -28.40 -15.71 17.27
CA VAL A 301 -27.42 -16.79 17.07
C VAL A 301 -27.38 -17.64 18.34
N VAL A 302 -27.47 -18.96 18.18
CA VAL A 302 -27.34 -19.91 19.29
C VAL A 302 -25.88 -20.31 19.40
N THR A 303 -25.24 -19.93 20.51
CA THR A 303 -23.86 -20.32 20.80
C THR A 303 -23.83 -21.51 21.75
N ARG A 304 -22.93 -22.46 21.51
CA ARG A 304 -22.64 -23.60 22.40
C ARG A 304 -21.13 -23.79 22.46
N SER A 305 -20.64 -24.30 23.58
CA SER A 305 -19.23 -24.63 23.73
C SER A 305 -19.06 -25.89 24.55
N GLY A 306 -17.87 -26.48 24.49
CA GLY A 306 -17.54 -27.66 25.26
C GLY A 306 -16.06 -28.02 25.20
N VAL A 307 -15.69 -29.02 25.98
CA VAL A 307 -14.33 -29.55 26.02
C VAL A 307 -14.11 -30.52 24.86
N GLY A 308 -12.89 -30.52 24.33
CA GLY A 308 -12.42 -31.42 23.29
C GLY A 308 -12.17 -30.71 21.96
N ALA A 309 -11.66 -31.46 21.00
CA ALA A 309 -11.25 -30.94 19.71
C ALA A 309 -12.39 -30.85 18.68
N THR A 310 -13.56 -31.43 18.94
CA THR A 310 -14.68 -31.50 18.00
C THR A 310 -16.03 -31.47 18.74
N PRO A 311 -17.00 -30.64 18.32
CA PRO A 311 -18.35 -30.65 18.87
C PRO A 311 -19.07 -31.96 18.55
N PRO A 312 -19.86 -32.52 19.49
CA PRO A 312 -20.70 -33.68 19.21
C PRO A 312 -21.83 -33.30 18.22
N SER A 313 -22.30 -34.25 17.42
CA SER A 313 -23.40 -34.04 16.45
C SER A 313 -24.68 -33.47 17.09
N SER A 314 -24.94 -33.81 18.35
CA SER A 314 -26.05 -33.29 19.14
C SER A 314 -25.97 -31.78 19.40
N ALA A 315 -24.78 -31.18 19.31
CA ALA A 315 -24.59 -29.74 19.46
C ALA A 315 -25.06 -28.96 18.22
N PHE A 316 -25.22 -29.59 17.05
CA PHE A 316 -25.67 -28.96 15.81
C PHE A 316 -27.20 -29.02 15.66
N ARG A 317 -27.92 -28.28 16.49
CA ARG A 317 -29.39 -28.21 16.49
C ARG A 317 -29.87 -26.79 16.59
#